data_AF-A0A2K9K2I9-F1
#
_entry.id   AF-A0A2K9K2I9-F1
#
_cell.length_a   1.000
_cell.length_b   1.000
_cell.length_c   1.000
_cell.angle_alpha   90.00
_cell.angle_beta   90.00
_cell.angle_gamma   90.00
#
_symmetry.space_group_name_H-M   'P 1'
#
loop_
_entity.id
_entity.type
_entity.pdbx_description
1 polymer ?
#
loop_
_entity_poly.entity_id
_entity_poly.type
_entity_poly.pdbx_seq_one_letter_code
_entity_poly.pdbx_strand_id
1 'polypeptide(L)'
;MKSIVYHTLTMLEDVGMSINYPDIRHVTFDDEGGSTLHCYASCMMGTRVSIEQNQPMKFIMIFTLLDYFIDATYPELEGKSFSQKYKAIPESNDYQLMLRELFRIAKLIRNSLVHNPSSFTIKNDKLDVNYSFRGTKFCLVMSFSALNDFYTAIVMYVKGDLGEGAYFHGIMRSIYSNMISGVDYISDEFSKEINKPSDELKIMPYVRDILINPTHSIRDNKIKFEIDRKHPEWQGFDVYLKKENNEYLVPMEALNIDKEIDESDLFKNWSYVGPFPQIRKDL
;
A
#
# COMPACT_ATOMS: atom_id res chain seq x y z
N MET A 1 7.92 -15.42 -10.15
CA MET A 1 7.34 -14.48 -9.17
C MET A 1 6.05 -13.84 -9.67
N LYS A 2 6.07 -13.01 -10.73
CA LYS A 2 4.88 -12.24 -11.17
C LYS A 2 3.62 -13.06 -11.51
N SER A 3 3.77 -14.25 -12.12
CA SER A 3 2.62 -15.06 -12.56
C SER A 3 1.76 -15.61 -11.39
N ILE A 4 2.37 -16.15 -10.34
CA ILE A 4 1.59 -16.71 -9.21
C ILE A 4 0.89 -15.60 -8.41
N VAL A 5 1.57 -14.48 -8.16
CA VAL A 5 0.98 -13.35 -7.45
C VAL A 5 -0.17 -12.76 -8.26
N TYR A 6 0.06 -12.49 -9.56
CA TYR A 6 -0.95 -11.97 -10.46
C TYR A 6 -2.19 -12.87 -10.50
N HIS A 7 -2.04 -14.15 -10.83
CA HIS A 7 -3.19 -15.06 -10.93
C HIS A 7 -3.92 -15.25 -9.61
N THR A 8 -3.22 -15.25 -8.47
CA THR A 8 -3.87 -15.36 -7.16
C THR A 8 -4.64 -14.10 -6.80
N LEU A 9 -4.08 -12.91 -7.04
CA LEU A 9 -4.80 -11.66 -6.82
C LEU A 9 -6.03 -11.55 -7.73
N THR A 10 -5.89 -11.86 -9.02
CA THR A 10 -7.03 -11.92 -9.96
C THR A 10 -8.07 -12.91 -9.48
N MET A 11 -7.68 -14.10 -9.02
CA MET A 11 -8.63 -15.08 -8.46
C MET A 11 -9.33 -14.52 -7.21
N LEU A 12 -8.62 -13.81 -6.33
CA LEU A 12 -9.19 -13.23 -5.12
C LEU A 12 -10.20 -12.11 -5.43
N GLU A 13 -9.86 -11.21 -6.36
CA GLU A 13 -10.78 -10.22 -6.93
C GLU A 13 -12.00 -10.93 -7.56
N ASP A 14 -11.76 -12.03 -8.27
CA ASP A 14 -12.78 -12.90 -8.86
C ASP A 14 -13.58 -13.72 -7.84
N VAL A 15 -13.22 -13.74 -6.56
CA VAL A 15 -14.11 -14.28 -5.50
C VAL A 15 -14.65 -13.17 -4.61
N GLY A 16 -14.59 -11.93 -5.09
CA GLY A 16 -15.19 -10.76 -4.45
C GLY A 16 -14.41 -10.28 -3.23
N MET A 17 -13.08 -10.45 -3.21
CA MET A 17 -12.22 -9.78 -2.25
C MET A 17 -12.24 -8.27 -2.52
N SER A 18 -12.47 -7.48 -1.47
CA SER A 18 -12.34 -6.02 -1.52
C SER A 18 -11.12 -5.58 -0.73
N ILE A 19 -10.26 -4.79 -1.35
CA ILE A 19 -9.12 -4.14 -0.71
C ILE A 19 -9.15 -2.69 -1.14
N ASN A 20 -8.85 -1.78 -0.21
CA ASN A 20 -8.76 -0.34 -0.49
C ASN A 20 -7.42 -0.03 -1.16
N TYR A 21 -7.11 -0.71 -2.26
CA TYR A 21 -5.89 -0.47 -3.02
C TYR A 21 -5.91 0.96 -3.60
N PRO A 22 -4.76 1.66 -3.67
CA PRO A 22 -4.70 2.97 -4.31
C PRO A 22 -5.34 2.97 -5.71
N ASP A 23 -6.37 3.79 -5.88
CA ASP A 23 -7.08 3.98 -7.15
C ASP A 23 -6.45 5.16 -7.89
N ILE A 24 -5.71 4.84 -8.94
CA ILE A 24 -4.98 5.81 -9.77
C ILE A 24 -5.79 6.10 -11.02
N ARG A 25 -6.28 7.33 -11.11
CA ARG A 25 -7.24 7.79 -12.10
C ARG A 25 -6.60 8.79 -13.04
N HIS A 26 -6.91 8.68 -14.32
CA HIS A 26 -6.36 9.58 -15.33
C HIS A 26 -7.38 10.68 -15.63
N VAL A 27 -6.93 11.92 -15.60
CA VAL A 27 -7.78 13.08 -15.85
C VAL A 27 -7.16 13.95 -16.92
N THR A 28 -7.97 14.32 -17.91
CA THR A 28 -7.63 15.36 -18.88
C THR A 28 -8.49 16.59 -18.62
N PHE A 29 -7.95 17.76 -18.94
CA PHE A 29 -8.65 19.04 -18.79
C PHE A 29 -8.93 19.65 -20.16
N ASP A 30 -10.09 20.29 -20.27
CA ASP A 30 -10.40 21.16 -21.40
C ASP A 30 -10.03 22.61 -21.10
N ASP A 31 -9.99 23.43 -22.16
CA ASP A 31 -9.60 24.85 -22.09
C ASP A 31 -10.59 25.71 -21.28
N GLU A 32 -11.80 25.21 -21.01
CA GLU A 32 -12.85 25.88 -20.23
C GLU A 32 -12.84 25.49 -18.75
N GLY A 33 -11.89 24.64 -18.32
CA GLY A 33 -11.74 24.18 -16.94
C GLY A 33 -12.61 22.98 -16.57
N GLY A 34 -13.28 22.37 -17.54
CA GLY A 34 -13.91 21.06 -17.41
C GLY A 34 -12.88 19.94 -17.33
N SER A 35 -13.28 18.81 -16.74
CA SER A 35 -12.40 17.67 -16.52
C SER A 35 -13.06 16.37 -16.95
N THR A 36 -12.33 15.57 -17.72
CA THR A 36 -12.76 14.23 -18.13
C THR A 36 -11.97 13.20 -17.33
N LEU A 37 -12.70 12.42 -16.52
CA LEU A 37 -12.16 11.25 -15.83
C LEU A 37 -12.25 10.02 -16.75
N HIS A 38 -11.11 9.39 -17.00
CA HIS A 38 -11.03 8.18 -17.84
C HIS A 38 -11.07 6.92 -16.97
N CYS A 39 -12.22 6.26 -16.90
CA CYS A 39 -12.41 5.05 -16.11
C CYS A 39 -12.55 3.78 -16.98
N TYR A 40 -12.01 2.66 -16.51
CA TYR A 40 -12.34 1.32 -17.01
C TYR A 40 -12.98 0.53 -15.89
N ALA A 41 -14.16 0.00 -16.13
CA ALA A 41 -14.86 -0.87 -15.19
C ALA A 41 -15.07 -2.24 -15.85
N SER A 42 -14.67 -3.29 -15.15
CA SER A 42 -15.07 -4.66 -15.46
C SER A 42 -16.01 -5.13 -14.36
N CYS A 43 -17.24 -5.46 -14.73
CA CYS A 43 -18.23 -5.97 -13.80
C CYS A 43 -18.57 -7.41 -14.15
N MET A 44 -18.42 -8.31 -13.19
CA MET A 44 -18.90 -9.68 -13.37
C MET A 44 -20.35 -9.82 -12.90
N MET A 45 -21.16 -10.50 -13.70
CA MET A 45 -22.57 -10.74 -13.43
C MET A 45 -22.76 -12.15 -12.83
N GLY A 46 -23.47 -12.25 -11.70
CA GLY A 46 -23.88 -13.53 -11.10
C GLY A 46 -23.86 -13.53 -9.56
N THR A 47 -24.44 -14.57 -8.95
CA THR A 47 -24.41 -14.80 -7.50
C THR A 47 -23.06 -15.41 -7.11
N ARG A 48 -22.27 -14.70 -6.31
CA ARG A 48 -20.99 -15.19 -5.78
C ARG A 48 -21.07 -15.50 -4.30
N VAL A 49 -20.32 -16.52 -3.90
CA VAL A 49 -19.79 -16.58 -2.54
C VAL A 49 -18.69 -15.54 -2.48
N SER A 50 -18.89 -14.47 -1.71
CA SER A 50 -17.88 -13.43 -1.51
C SER A 50 -16.94 -13.85 -0.40
N ILE A 51 -15.64 -13.92 -0.69
CA ILE A 51 -14.60 -14.15 0.33
C ILE A 51 -14.54 -13.01 1.36
N GLU A 52 -15.13 -11.85 1.05
CA GLU A 52 -15.21 -10.71 1.98
C GLU A 52 -16.00 -11.06 3.25
N GLN A 53 -16.96 -11.99 3.15
CA GLN A 53 -17.71 -12.50 4.30
C GLN A 53 -16.94 -13.61 5.06
N ASN A 54 -15.82 -14.11 4.49
CA ASN A 54 -14.98 -15.15 5.07
C ASN A 54 -13.56 -14.62 5.33
N GLN A 55 -13.46 -13.76 6.35
CA GLN A 55 -12.21 -13.12 6.76
C GLN A 55 -11.06 -14.09 7.06
N PRO A 56 -11.28 -15.27 7.70
CA PRO A 56 -10.24 -16.29 7.83
C PRO A 56 -9.63 -16.72 6.50
N MET A 57 -10.47 -17.03 5.51
CA MET A 57 -10.00 -17.46 4.18
C MET A 57 -9.29 -16.30 3.46
N LYS A 58 -9.86 -15.09 3.48
CA LYS A 58 -9.23 -13.88 2.91
C LYS A 58 -7.83 -13.69 3.49
N PHE A 59 -7.70 -13.76 4.82
CA PHE A 59 -6.43 -13.60 5.51
C PHE A 59 -5.42 -14.68 5.09
N ILE A 60 -5.79 -15.97 5.09
CA ILE A 60 -4.85 -17.06 4.76
C ILE A 60 -4.30 -16.92 3.34
N MET A 61 -5.14 -16.50 2.39
CA MET A 61 -4.73 -16.28 1.01
C MET A 61 -3.76 -15.11 0.86
N ILE A 62 -4.06 -13.97 1.48
CA ILE A 62 -3.17 -12.79 1.50
C ILE A 62 -1.85 -13.12 2.22
N PHE A 63 -1.93 -13.83 3.34
CA PHE A 63 -0.76 -14.30 4.09
C PHE A 63 0.14 -15.20 3.24
N THR A 64 -0.43 -16.11 2.46
CA THR A 64 0.33 -17.01 1.57
C THR A 64 1.10 -16.22 0.52
N LEU A 65 0.49 -15.15 -0.02
CA LEU A 65 1.18 -14.24 -0.94
C LEU A 65 2.33 -13.49 -0.26
N LEU A 66 2.14 -13.02 0.98
CA LEU A 66 3.20 -12.38 1.76
C LEU A 66 4.37 -13.34 2.04
N ASP A 67 4.10 -14.55 2.50
CA ASP A 67 5.14 -15.54 2.81
C ASP A 67 5.93 -15.92 1.55
N TYR A 68 5.23 -16.12 0.42
CA TYR A 68 5.86 -16.32 -0.88
C TYR A 68 6.73 -15.12 -1.29
N PHE A 69 6.25 -13.89 -1.08
CA PHE A 69 7.01 -12.67 -1.38
C PHE A 69 8.27 -12.54 -0.52
N ILE A 70 8.20 -12.88 0.78
CA ILE A 70 9.37 -12.91 1.67
C ILE A 70 10.40 -13.92 1.16
N ASP A 71 9.98 -15.14 0.83
CA ASP A 71 10.90 -16.18 0.34
C ASP A 71 11.50 -15.81 -1.04
N ALA A 72 10.73 -15.11 -1.87
CA ALA A 72 11.21 -14.66 -3.16
C ALA A 72 12.19 -13.47 -3.06
N THR A 73 11.99 -12.59 -2.06
CA THR A 73 12.85 -11.43 -1.78
C THR A 73 14.12 -11.83 -1.03
N TYR A 74 14.02 -12.82 -0.15
CA TYR A 74 15.09 -13.34 0.69
C TYR A 74 15.19 -14.88 0.57
N PRO A 75 15.72 -15.42 -0.54
CA PRO A 75 15.75 -16.87 -0.80
C PRO A 75 16.44 -17.70 0.29
N GLU A 76 17.41 -17.11 1.00
CA GLU A 76 18.08 -17.76 2.12
C GLU A 76 17.17 -17.96 3.35
N LEU A 77 15.98 -17.36 3.37
CA LEU A 77 14.97 -17.52 4.42
C LEU A 77 13.96 -18.63 4.13
N GLU A 78 13.96 -19.19 2.92
CA GLU A 78 13.07 -20.28 2.54
C GLU A 78 13.23 -21.48 3.49
N GLY A 79 12.11 -22.05 3.93
CA GLY A 79 12.08 -23.17 4.88
C GLY A 79 12.47 -22.84 6.32
N LYS A 80 12.89 -21.60 6.62
CA LYS A 80 13.15 -21.18 8.01
C LYS A 80 11.85 -20.97 8.78
N SER A 81 11.91 -21.13 10.10
CA SER A 81 10.78 -20.84 10.98
C SER A 81 10.44 -19.35 10.97
N PHE A 82 9.18 -19.01 11.30
CA PHE A 82 8.72 -17.63 11.41
C PHE A 82 9.62 -16.72 12.24
N SER A 83 10.06 -17.20 13.41
CA SER A 83 10.94 -16.40 14.27
C SER A 83 12.31 -16.16 13.65
N GLN A 84 12.82 -17.10 12.85
CA GLN A 84 14.08 -16.93 12.13
C GLN A 84 13.90 -15.96 10.96
N LYS A 85 12.80 -16.08 10.19
CA LYS A 85 12.49 -15.14 9.10
C LYS A 85 12.37 -13.71 9.65
N TYR A 86 11.54 -13.48 10.67
CA TYR A 86 11.35 -12.15 11.28
C TYR A 86 12.65 -11.50 11.73
N LYS A 87 13.55 -12.25 12.40
CA LYS A 87 14.83 -11.73 12.88
C LYS A 87 15.85 -11.46 11.77
N ALA A 88 15.68 -12.09 10.61
CA ALA A 88 16.61 -11.99 9.50
C ALA A 88 16.16 -10.99 8.43
N ILE A 89 14.85 -10.71 8.32
CA ILE A 89 14.36 -9.60 7.50
C ILE A 89 15.01 -8.30 8.02
N PRO A 90 15.75 -7.57 7.16
CA PRO A 90 16.40 -6.33 7.54
C PRO A 90 15.42 -5.26 8.05
N GLU A 91 15.94 -4.23 8.69
CA GLU A 91 15.17 -3.05 9.15
C GLU A 91 15.91 -1.74 8.85
N SER A 92 16.79 -1.75 7.83
CA SER A 92 17.70 -0.62 7.58
C SER A 92 17.03 0.62 7.01
N ASN A 93 15.80 0.48 6.50
CA ASN A 93 14.99 1.56 5.95
C ASN A 93 13.49 1.27 6.16
N ASP A 94 12.65 2.26 5.86
CA ASP A 94 11.20 2.15 6.03
C ASP A 94 10.56 1.00 5.24
N TYR A 95 11.04 0.71 4.02
CA TYR A 95 10.51 -0.37 3.20
C TYR A 95 10.67 -1.71 3.92
N GLN A 96 11.86 -1.96 4.45
CA GLN A 96 12.17 -3.21 5.13
C GLN A 96 11.52 -3.28 6.52
N LEU A 97 11.51 -2.17 7.27
CA LEU A 97 10.88 -2.06 8.58
C LEU A 97 9.38 -2.36 8.51
N MET A 98 8.65 -1.70 7.60
CA MET A 98 7.21 -1.90 7.45
C MET A 98 6.90 -3.34 7.02
N LEU A 99 7.65 -3.90 6.06
CA LEU A 99 7.51 -5.29 5.63
C LEU A 99 7.70 -6.27 6.80
N ARG A 100 8.71 -6.04 7.64
CA ARG A 100 9.02 -6.89 8.79
C ARG A 100 7.91 -6.89 9.83
N GLU A 101 7.37 -5.71 10.17
CA GLU A 101 6.28 -5.60 11.13
C GLU A 101 4.95 -6.15 10.57
N LEU A 102 4.67 -5.97 9.28
CA LEU A 102 3.53 -6.62 8.62
C LEU A 102 3.65 -8.14 8.71
N PHE A 103 4.83 -8.70 8.45
CA PHE A 103 5.07 -10.14 8.58
C PHE A 103 4.86 -10.66 10.01
N ARG A 104 5.24 -9.87 11.02
CA ARG A 104 5.01 -10.18 12.44
C ARG A 104 3.53 -10.23 12.78
N ILE A 105 2.76 -9.20 12.41
CA ILE A 105 1.30 -9.15 12.62
C ILE A 105 0.61 -10.30 11.88
N ALA A 106 1.00 -10.54 10.63
CA ALA A 106 0.53 -11.66 9.82
C ALA A 106 0.72 -13.01 10.54
N LYS A 107 1.90 -13.25 11.10
CA LYS A 107 2.19 -14.49 11.81
C LYS A 107 1.32 -14.68 13.05
N LEU A 108 0.98 -13.61 13.79
CA LEU A 108 0.06 -13.69 14.93
C LEU A 108 -1.34 -14.13 14.50
N ILE A 109 -1.89 -13.48 13.48
CA ILE A 109 -3.22 -13.79 12.98
C ILE A 109 -3.24 -15.21 12.39
N ARG A 110 -2.25 -15.57 11.56
CA ARG A 110 -2.13 -16.91 10.97
C ARG A 110 -2.11 -18.01 12.03
N ASN A 111 -1.32 -17.82 13.09
CA ASN A 111 -1.20 -18.82 14.14
C ASN A 111 -2.51 -18.99 14.92
N SER A 112 -3.27 -17.92 15.12
CA SER A 112 -4.62 -18.01 15.69
C SER A 112 -5.52 -18.86 14.79
N LEU A 113 -5.57 -18.56 13.49
CA LEU A 113 -6.44 -19.26 12.53
C LEU A 113 -6.09 -20.74 12.36
N VAL A 114 -4.81 -21.11 12.44
CA VAL A 114 -4.36 -22.49 12.19
C VAL A 114 -4.35 -23.34 13.46
N HIS A 115 -3.95 -22.78 14.60
CA HIS A 115 -3.73 -23.56 15.82
C HIS A 115 -4.81 -23.35 16.88
N ASN A 116 -5.48 -22.20 16.89
CA ASN A 116 -6.53 -21.87 17.85
C ASN A 116 -7.68 -21.12 17.16
N PRO A 117 -8.43 -21.70 16.22
CA PRO A 117 -9.40 -20.95 15.41
C PRO A 117 -10.45 -20.19 16.24
N SER A 118 -10.76 -20.67 17.45
CA SER A 118 -11.67 -20.01 18.39
C SER A 118 -11.13 -18.70 18.97
N SER A 119 -9.82 -18.43 18.85
CA SER A 119 -9.21 -17.18 19.30
C SER A 119 -9.23 -16.08 18.25
N PHE A 120 -9.59 -16.38 17.00
CA PHE A 120 -9.83 -15.36 15.97
C PHE A 120 -11.30 -14.94 16.02
N THR A 121 -11.57 -13.72 16.43
CA THR A 121 -12.94 -13.20 16.47
C THR A 121 -13.02 -11.81 15.86
N ILE A 122 -14.08 -11.58 15.09
CA ILE A 122 -14.42 -10.25 14.58
C ILE A 122 -15.76 -9.86 15.21
N LYS A 123 -15.75 -8.85 16.08
CA LYS A 123 -16.94 -8.34 16.79
C LYS A 123 -16.81 -6.85 16.99
N ASN A 124 -17.93 -6.13 16.92
CA ASN A 124 -17.99 -4.68 17.14
C ASN A 124 -16.95 -3.90 16.31
N ASP A 125 -16.80 -4.27 15.03
CA ASP A 125 -15.85 -3.64 14.10
C ASP A 125 -14.37 -3.75 14.54
N LYS A 126 -14.04 -4.79 15.30
CA LYS A 126 -12.67 -5.10 15.72
C LYS A 126 -12.31 -6.56 15.49
N LEU A 127 -11.07 -6.78 15.09
CA LEU A 127 -10.39 -8.06 15.18
C LEU A 127 -9.81 -8.21 16.58
N ASP A 128 -10.13 -9.32 17.24
CA ASP A 128 -9.49 -9.78 18.48
C ASP A 128 -8.88 -11.16 18.23
N VAL A 129 -7.57 -11.22 18.41
CA VAL A 129 -6.76 -12.44 18.44
C VAL A 129 -6.16 -12.56 19.83
N ASN A 130 -6.46 -13.64 20.55
CA ASN A 130 -5.92 -13.85 21.90
C ASN A 130 -5.75 -15.34 22.23
N TYR A 131 -4.50 -15.80 22.30
CA TYR A 131 -4.19 -17.19 22.62
C TYR A 131 -2.89 -17.31 23.41
N SER A 132 -2.70 -18.45 24.08
CA SER A 132 -1.48 -18.76 24.81
C SER A 132 -0.78 -19.96 24.18
N PHE A 133 0.54 -19.88 24.02
CA PHE A 133 1.35 -21.00 23.56
C PHE A 133 2.66 -21.05 24.33
N ARG A 134 2.96 -22.21 24.93
CA ARG A 134 4.17 -22.46 25.75
C ARG A 134 4.42 -21.39 26.83
N GLY A 135 3.36 -20.93 27.48
CA GLY A 135 3.44 -19.92 28.55
C GLY A 135 3.50 -18.46 28.05
N THR A 136 3.71 -18.23 26.76
CA THR A 136 3.64 -16.89 26.16
C THR A 136 2.21 -16.57 25.75
N LYS A 137 1.73 -15.38 26.13
CA LYS A 137 0.44 -14.86 25.70
C LYS A 137 0.61 -14.03 24.43
N PHE A 138 -0.15 -14.37 23.40
CA PHE A 138 -0.21 -13.69 22.12
C PHE A 138 -1.52 -12.94 22.03
N CYS A 139 -1.45 -11.66 21.67
CA CYS A 139 -2.63 -10.82 21.57
C CYS A 139 -2.48 -9.79 20.44
N LEU A 140 -3.56 -9.57 19.70
CA LEU A 140 -3.72 -8.48 18.76
C LEU A 140 -5.17 -8.02 18.81
N VAL A 141 -5.38 -6.74 19.07
CA VAL A 141 -6.68 -6.10 18.97
C VAL A 141 -6.53 -4.91 18.02
N MET A 142 -7.30 -4.90 16.93
CA MET A 142 -7.28 -3.80 15.96
C MET A 142 -8.67 -3.55 15.37
N SER A 143 -8.93 -2.31 14.93
CA SER A 143 -10.15 -1.99 14.20
C SER A 143 -10.21 -2.73 12.86
N PHE A 144 -11.43 -2.93 12.35
CA PHE A 144 -11.62 -3.53 11.04
C PHE A 144 -11.06 -2.62 9.92
N SER A 145 -11.09 -1.30 10.09
CA SER A 145 -10.42 -0.36 9.20
C SER A 145 -8.91 -0.59 9.14
N ALA A 146 -8.25 -0.78 10.29
CA ALA A 146 -6.83 -1.08 10.35
C ALA A 146 -6.50 -2.46 9.76
N LEU A 147 -7.39 -3.45 9.90
CA LEU A 147 -7.25 -4.73 9.21
C LEU A 147 -7.31 -4.57 7.68
N ASN A 148 -8.18 -3.69 7.17
CA ASN A 148 -8.23 -3.39 5.73
C ASN A 148 -6.97 -2.66 5.24
N ASP A 149 -6.44 -1.72 6.02
CA ASP A 149 -5.15 -1.08 5.72
C ASP A 149 -4.00 -2.09 5.77
N PHE A 150 -4.03 -3.03 6.72
CA PHE A 150 -3.07 -4.14 6.80
C PHE A 150 -3.11 -5.02 5.54
N TYR A 151 -4.30 -5.40 5.06
CA TYR A 151 -4.44 -6.14 3.80
C TYR A 151 -3.92 -5.32 2.61
N THR A 152 -4.25 -4.04 2.56
CA THR A 152 -3.82 -3.11 1.50
C THR A 152 -2.30 -3.02 1.45
N ALA A 153 -1.67 -2.81 2.60
CA ALA A 153 -0.22 -2.76 2.77
C ALA A 153 0.47 -4.04 2.26
N ILE A 154 -0.05 -5.22 2.58
CA ILE A 154 0.49 -6.48 2.04
C ILE A 154 0.34 -6.53 0.52
N VAL A 155 -0.84 -6.17 0.01
CA VAL A 155 -1.08 -6.22 -1.44
C VAL A 155 -0.18 -5.26 -2.20
N MET A 156 0.14 -4.09 -1.64
CA MET A 156 1.12 -3.16 -2.23
C MET A 156 2.50 -3.81 -2.42
N TYR A 157 3.02 -4.52 -1.42
CA TYR A 157 4.30 -5.23 -1.55
C TYR A 157 4.24 -6.32 -2.62
N VAL A 158 3.24 -7.21 -2.54
CA VAL A 158 3.23 -8.39 -3.42
C VAL A 158 2.93 -8.01 -4.88
N LYS A 159 2.05 -7.04 -5.10
CA LYS A 159 1.67 -6.57 -6.44
C LYS A 159 2.84 -5.81 -7.08
N GLY A 160 3.53 -4.97 -6.30
CA GLY A 160 4.75 -4.27 -6.71
C GLY A 160 4.59 -3.38 -7.95
N ASP A 161 3.37 -2.90 -8.23
CA ASP A 161 3.05 -2.07 -9.40
C ASP A 161 3.15 -0.56 -9.15
N LEU A 162 3.56 -0.18 -7.93
CA LEU A 162 3.91 1.19 -7.52
C LEU A 162 5.43 1.39 -7.33
N GLY A 163 6.22 0.34 -7.58
CA GLY A 163 7.68 0.34 -7.42
C GLY A 163 8.12 0.35 -5.95
N GLU A 164 9.36 0.78 -5.71
CA GLU A 164 9.96 0.88 -4.36
C GLU A 164 10.52 2.29 -4.09
N GLY A 165 10.17 3.26 -4.93
CA GLY A 165 10.66 4.65 -4.84
C GLY A 165 9.87 5.52 -3.87
N ALA A 166 10.16 6.83 -3.86
CA ALA A 166 9.55 7.80 -2.95
C ALA A 166 8.00 7.80 -3.01
N TYR A 167 7.44 7.55 -4.21
CA TYR A 167 5.99 7.46 -4.40
C TYR A 167 5.37 6.28 -3.64
N PHE A 168 5.91 5.06 -3.80
CA PHE A 168 5.51 3.90 -3.00
C PHE A 168 5.65 4.20 -1.51
N HIS A 169 6.81 4.72 -1.10
CA HIS A 169 7.10 5.01 0.30
C HIS A 169 6.09 5.98 0.92
N GLY A 170 5.75 7.06 0.22
CA GLY A 170 4.81 8.04 0.74
C GLY A 170 3.39 7.48 0.91
N ILE A 171 2.90 6.70 -0.05
CA ILE A 171 1.59 6.04 0.04
C ILE A 171 1.61 4.98 1.15
N MET A 172 2.65 4.15 1.17
CA MET A 172 2.81 3.06 2.13
C MET A 172 2.90 3.58 3.57
N ARG A 173 3.62 4.69 3.81
CA ARG A 173 3.67 5.35 5.13
C ARG A 173 2.29 5.79 5.61
N SER A 174 1.45 6.33 4.72
CA SER A 174 0.08 6.71 5.07
C SER A 174 -0.76 5.50 5.48
N ILE A 175 -0.79 4.45 4.65
CA ILE A 175 -1.55 3.24 4.93
C ILE A 175 -1.07 2.55 6.20
N TYR A 176 0.25 2.41 6.35
CA TYR A 176 0.85 1.79 7.53
C TYR A 176 0.62 2.62 8.81
N SER A 177 0.67 3.95 8.72
CA SER A 177 0.33 4.84 9.85
C SER A 177 -1.15 4.70 10.25
N ASN A 178 -2.07 4.60 9.29
CA ASN A 178 -3.49 4.38 9.55
C ASN A 178 -3.73 3.03 10.22
N MET A 179 -3.07 1.98 9.71
CA MET A 179 -3.09 0.65 10.32
C MET A 179 -2.63 0.69 11.78
N ILE A 180 -1.46 1.24 12.07
CA ILE A 180 -0.93 1.33 13.44
C ILE A 180 -1.91 2.08 14.35
N SER A 181 -2.50 3.17 13.86
CA SER A 181 -3.40 4.02 14.65
C SER A 181 -4.68 3.29 15.06
N GLY A 182 -5.10 2.26 14.31
CA GLY A 182 -6.23 1.41 14.67
C GLY A 182 -5.86 0.14 15.43
N VAL A 183 -4.58 -0.06 15.81
CA VAL A 183 -4.17 -1.14 16.72
C VAL A 183 -4.34 -0.68 18.16
N ASP A 184 -5.29 -1.26 18.88
CA ASP A 184 -5.52 -0.97 20.30
C ASP A 184 -4.48 -1.65 21.19
N TYR A 185 -4.08 -2.88 20.82
CA TYR A 185 -3.15 -3.68 21.62
C TYR A 185 -2.43 -4.72 20.78
N ILE A 186 -1.15 -4.93 21.04
CA ILE A 186 -0.36 -6.04 20.51
C ILE A 186 0.56 -6.58 21.60
N SER A 187 0.74 -7.90 21.64
CA SER A 187 1.73 -8.56 22.48
C SER A 187 2.09 -9.89 21.88
N ASP A 188 3.38 -10.14 21.70
CA ASP A 188 3.90 -11.43 21.24
C ASP A 188 5.26 -11.75 21.86
N GLU A 189 6.01 -12.69 21.30
CA GLU A 189 7.33 -13.04 21.82
C GLU A 189 8.42 -12.01 21.49
N PHE A 190 8.14 -11.03 20.62
CA PHE A 190 9.11 -10.06 20.15
C PHE A 190 8.95 -8.73 20.88
N SER A 191 7.74 -8.19 20.96
CA SER A 191 7.48 -6.88 21.55
C SER A 191 5.99 -6.69 21.90
N LYS A 192 5.69 -5.59 22.59
CA LYS A 192 4.32 -5.09 22.83
C LYS A 192 3.99 -3.84 22.00
N GLU A 193 4.89 -3.46 21.11
CA GLU A 193 4.79 -2.26 20.27
C GLU A 193 5.06 -2.61 18.81
N ILE A 194 4.49 -1.83 17.90
CA ILE A 194 4.78 -1.89 16.47
C ILE A 194 5.73 -0.75 16.14
N ASN A 195 6.83 -1.06 15.44
CA ASN A 195 7.77 -0.04 15.02
C ASN A 195 7.12 0.90 13.98
N LYS A 196 7.34 2.20 14.17
CA LYS A 196 6.83 3.25 13.28
C LYS A 196 7.85 3.53 12.16
N PRO A 197 7.40 3.89 10.94
CA PRO A 197 8.31 4.34 9.89
C PRO A 197 8.78 5.76 10.22
N SER A 198 9.70 6.28 9.42
CA SER A 198 10.10 7.70 9.52
C SER A 198 8.91 8.67 9.33
N ASP A 199 9.06 9.87 9.89
CA ASP A 199 8.11 10.99 9.72
C ASP A 199 8.31 11.75 8.38
N GLU A 200 8.91 11.09 7.39
CA GLU A 200 9.04 11.63 6.04
C GLU A 200 7.67 11.79 5.35
N LEU A 201 7.71 12.31 4.12
CA LEU A 201 6.52 12.61 3.32
C LEU A 201 5.52 11.45 3.30
N LYS A 202 4.26 11.78 3.61
CA LYS A 202 3.09 10.92 3.51
C LYS A 202 2.23 11.40 2.34
N ILE A 203 1.84 10.47 1.47
CA ILE A 203 1.03 10.73 0.28
C ILE A 203 -0.36 10.17 0.55
N MET A 204 -1.41 10.92 0.20
CA MET A 204 -2.79 10.46 0.34
C MET A 204 -3.01 9.15 -0.44
N PRO A 205 -3.41 8.04 0.23
CA PRO A 205 -3.24 6.71 -0.34
C PRO A 205 -4.42 6.20 -1.18
N TYR A 206 -5.62 6.70 -0.88
CA TYR A 206 -6.93 6.38 -1.43
C TYR A 206 -7.03 6.49 -2.95
N VAL A 207 -7.33 7.71 -3.34
CA VAL A 207 -7.86 8.02 -4.65
C VAL A 207 -7.01 9.14 -5.18
N ARG A 208 -6.34 8.92 -6.31
CA ARG A 208 -5.39 9.88 -6.87
C ARG A 208 -5.67 10.15 -8.32
N ASP A 209 -5.77 11.43 -8.67
CA ASP A 209 -5.91 11.85 -10.06
C ASP A 209 -4.56 12.28 -10.60
N ILE A 210 -4.15 11.71 -11.74
CA ILE A 210 -2.94 12.09 -12.45
C ILE A 210 -3.30 13.12 -13.53
N LEU A 211 -2.66 14.28 -13.43
CA LEU A 211 -2.63 15.30 -14.48
C LEU A 211 -1.42 15.07 -15.39
N ILE A 212 -1.71 14.84 -16.67
CA ILE A 212 -0.71 14.58 -17.71
C ILE A 212 -0.19 15.90 -18.28
N ASN A 213 1.13 16.07 -18.22
CA ASN A 213 1.89 17.17 -18.85
C ASN A 213 1.30 18.57 -18.61
N PRO A 214 1.13 19.02 -17.36
CA PRO A 214 0.63 20.36 -17.09
C PRO A 214 1.55 21.45 -17.63
N THR A 215 0.95 22.60 -17.93
CA THR A 215 1.69 23.83 -18.16
C THR A 215 2.56 24.13 -16.94
N HIS A 216 3.83 24.39 -17.21
CA HIS A 216 4.81 24.67 -16.17
C HIS A 216 5.82 25.71 -16.65
N SER A 217 6.41 26.42 -15.70
CA SER A 217 7.52 27.35 -15.95
C SER A 217 8.74 26.95 -15.14
N ILE A 218 9.92 27.24 -15.67
CA ILE A 218 11.20 26.96 -15.04
C ILE A 218 11.87 28.28 -14.70
N ARG A 219 12.15 28.52 -13.41
CA ARG A 219 12.90 29.69 -12.93
C ARG A 219 13.78 29.25 -11.76
N ASP A 220 15.04 29.70 -11.73
CA ASP A 220 15.97 29.49 -10.62
C ASP A 220 16.09 28.01 -10.17
N ASN A 221 16.17 27.08 -11.12
CA ASN A 221 16.19 25.62 -10.88
C ASN A 221 14.95 25.06 -10.16
N LYS A 222 13.82 25.76 -10.25
CA LYS A 222 12.52 25.29 -9.77
C LYS A 222 11.56 25.14 -10.93
N ILE A 223 10.74 24.11 -10.86
CA ILE A 223 9.62 23.89 -11.76
C ILE A 223 8.36 24.28 -11.03
N LYS A 224 7.64 25.27 -11.57
CA LYS A 224 6.34 25.72 -11.08
C LYS A 224 5.23 25.16 -11.95
N PHE A 225 4.29 24.45 -11.35
CA PHE A 225 3.13 23.90 -12.05
C PHE A 225 1.93 24.84 -11.97
N GLU A 226 1.33 25.14 -13.13
CA GLU A 226 0.10 25.94 -13.21
C GLU A 226 -1.11 25.04 -12.98
N ILE A 227 -1.49 24.86 -11.71
CA ILE A 227 -2.62 24.01 -11.31
C ILE A 227 -3.69 24.89 -10.67
N ASP A 228 -4.68 25.36 -11.42
CA ASP A 228 -5.63 26.36 -10.89
C ASP A 228 -6.91 25.76 -10.26
N ARG A 229 -6.84 24.54 -9.71
CA ARG A 229 -8.03 23.82 -9.25
C ARG A 229 -8.03 23.48 -7.75
N LYS A 230 -9.22 23.66 -7.15
CA LYS A 230 -9.58 23.05 -5.86
C LYS A 230 -9.94 21.58 -6.08
N HIS A 231 -9.19 20.68 -5.45
CA HIS A 231 -9.55 19.27 -5.37
C HIS A 231 -10.26 18.99 -4.03
N PRO A 232 -11.14 17.98 -3.96
CA PRO A 232 -11.70 17.55 -2.69
C PRO A 232 -10.59 17.09 -1.75
N GLU A 233 -10.73 17.36 -0.44
CA GLU A 233 -9.73 16.99 0.57
C GLU A 233 -9.51 15.48 0.70
N TRP A 234 -10.50 14.67 0.27
CA TRP A 234 -10.42 13.21 0.28
C TRP A 234 -9.68 12.61 -0.92
N GLN A 235 -9.22 13.45 -1.85
CA GLN A 235 -8.64 13.04 -3.12
C GLN A 235 -7.21 13.59 -3.30
N GLY A 236 -6.27 12.69 -3.57
CA GLY A 236 -4.91 13.02 -3.96
C GLY A 236 -4.81 13.47 -5.41
N PHE A 237 -3.73 14.19 -5.70
CA PHE A 237 -3.47 14.71 -7.03
C PHE A 237 -1.99 14.59 -7.33
N ASP A 238 -1.70 14.10 -8.53
CA ASP A 238 -0.35 13.86 -9.02
C ASP A 238 -0.13 14.60 -10.33
N VAL A 239 1.08 15.07 -10.52
CA VAL A 239 1.55 15.64 -11.78
C VAL A 239 2.46 14.63 -12.47
N TYR A 240 2.09 14.27 -13.69
CA TYR A 240 2.96 13.54 -14.59
C TYR A 240 3.66 14.51 -15.54
N LEU A 241 4.99 14.49 -15.55
CA LEU A 241 5.81 15.34 -16.42
C LEU A 241 6.77 14.49 -17.24
N LYS A 242 6.84 14.76 -18.55
CA LYS A 242 7.89 14.23 -19.42
C LYS A 242 8.88 15.33 -19.81
N LYS A 243 10.16 15.17 -19.44
CA LYS A 243 11.24 16.13 -19.75
C LYS A 243 12.48 15.39 -20.25
N GLU A 244 12.97 15.74 -21.43
CA GLU A 244 14.28 15.31 -22.00
C GLU A 244 14.52 13.77 -22.08
N ASN A 245 13.45 12.95 -22.08
CA ASN A 245 13.40 11.47 -22.04
C ASN A 245 13.20 10.84 -20.66
N ASN A 246 13.13 11.63 -19.60
CA ASN A 246 12.74 11.15 -18.29
C ASN A 246 11.27 11.42 -18.03
N GLU A 247 10.68 10.56 -17.21
CA GLU A 247 9.30 10.64 -16.79
C GLU A 247 9.27 10.80 -15.27
N TYR A 248 8.39 11.68 -14.80
CA TYR A 248 8.25 12.01 -13.38
C TYR A 248 6.80 11.92 -12.96
N LEU A 249 6.56 11.37 -11.78
CA LEU A 249 5.25 11.36 -11.13
C LEU A 249 5.40 12.04 -9.78
N VAL A 250 4.86 13.25 -9.66
CA VAL A 250 5.07 14.13 -8.50
C VAL A 250 3.73 14.32 -7.78
N PRO A 251 3.59 13.84 -6.54
CA PRO A 251 2.40 14.11 -5.75
C PRO A 251 2.34 15.58 -5.33
N MET A 252 1.15 16.15 -5.25
CA MET A 252 0.95 17.52 -4.74
C MET A 252 1.57 17.72 -3.36
N GLU A 253 1.60 16.67 -2.54
CA GLU A 253 2.19 16.66 -1.20
C GLU A 253 3.71 16.91 -1.22
N ALA A 254 4.39 16.67 -2.35
CA ALA A 254 5.81 16.98 -2.53
C ALA A 254 6.08 18.42 -2.98
N LEU A 255 5.04 19.16 -3.40
CA LEU A 255 5.18 20.54 -3.86
C LEU A 255 5.08 21.51 -2.68
N ASN A 256 5.73 22.68 -2.80
CA ASN A 256 5.54 23.76 -1.85
C ASN A 256 4.18 24.47 -2.04
N ILE A 257 3.90 25.48 -1.21
CA ILE A 257 2.63 26.25 -1.27
C ILE A 257 2.40 26.96 -2.61
N ASP A 258 3.48 27.30 -3.32
CA ASP A 258 3.46 27.93 -4.64
C ASP A 258 3.41 26.91 -5.79
N LYS A 259 3.27 25.62 -5.46
CA LYS A 259 3.21 24.47 -6.38
C LYS A 259 4.50 24.31 -7.18
N GLU A 260 5.62 24.50 -6.49
CA GLU A 260 6.96 24.39 -7.03
C GLU A 260 7.71 23.21 -6.41
N ILE A 261 8.64 22.67 -7.19
CA ILE A 261 9.61 21.67 -6.76
C ILE A 261 11.01 22.04 -7.28
N ASP A 262 12.04 21.82 -6.47
CA ASP A 262 13.43 21.97 -6.91
C ASP A 262 13.75 20.89 -7.95
N GLU A 263 14.40 21.27 -9.05
CA GLU A 263 14.75 20.32 -10.13
C GLU A 263 15.60 19.16 -9.59
N SER A 264 16.52 19.42 -8.66
CA SER A 264 17.32 18.35 -8.04
C SER A 264 16.48 17.34 -7.27
N ASP A 265 15.40 17.78 -6.61
CA ASP A 265 14.49 16.89 -5.88
C ASP A 265 13.66 16.06 -6.86
N LEU A 266 13.15 16.69 -7.92
CA LEU A 266 12.46 16.03 -9.03
C LEU A 266 13.32 14.89 -9.61
N PHE A 267 14.57 15.17 -9.95
CA PHE A 267 15.49 14.18 -10.53
C PHE A 267 15.80 13.04 -9.58
N LYS A 268 16.02 13.34 -8.30
CA LYS A 268 16.48 12.38 -7.30
C LYS A 268 15.36 11.46 -6.81
N ASN A 269 14.17 12.00 -6.54
CA ASN A 269 13.14 11.31 -5.76
C ASN A 269 11.92 10.90 -6.59
N TRP A 270 11.65 11.59 -7.70
CA TRP A 270 10.40 11.46 -8.45
C TRP A 270 10.58 10.94 -9.87
N SER A 271 11.81 10.57 -10.23
CA SER A 271 12.10 9.93 -11.51
C SER A 271 11.50 8.52 -11.57
N TYR A 272 11.09 8.12 -12.76
CA TYR A 272 10.61 6.77 -13.05
C TYR A 272 11.71 5.72 -12.80
N VAL A 273 11.66 5.05 -11.65
CA VAL A 273 12.53 3.91 -11.31
C VAL A 273 11.66 2.69 -11.05
N GLY A 274 11.50 1.82 -12.05
CA GLY A 274 10.62 0.63 -11.96
C GLY A 274 9.18 0.91 -12.40
N PRO A 275 8.18 0.08 -12.04
CA PRO A 275 6.80 0.33 -12.44
C PRO A 275 6.19 1.48 -11.60
N PHE A 276 5.91 2.63 -12.22
CA PHE A 276 4.83 3.49 -11.71
C PHE A 276 3.48 2.85 -12.07
N PRO A 277 2.37 3.29 -11.44
CA PRO A 277 1.04 2.95 -11.92
C PRO A 277 0.96 3.20 -13.43
N GLN A 278 0.29 2.31 -14.16
CA GLN A 278 0.24 2.40 -15.61
C GLN A 278 -0.35 3.74 -16.05
N ILE A 279 0.49 4.58 -16.66
CA ILE A 279 0.06 5.88 -17.16
C ILE A 279 -0.49 5.71 -18.57
N ARG A 280 -1.76 6.08 -18.78
CA ARG A 280 -2.34 6.16 -20.12
C ARG A 280 -1.84 7.40 -20.82
N LYS A 281 -0.81 7.23 -21.66
CA LYS A 281 -0.08 8.31 -22.36
C LYS A 281 -0.79 8.80 -23.62
N ASP A 282 -1.86 8.13 -24.03
CA ASP A 282 -2.66 8.37 -25.23
C ASP A 282 -3.91 9.22 -24.96
N LEU A 283 -4.08 9.71 -23.73
CA LEU A 283 -5.19 10.57 -23.30
C LEU A 283 -4.90 12.06 -23.49
#